data_AF-A0A2W6ZG91-F1
#
_entry.id   AF-A0A2W6ZG91-F1
#
_cell.length_a   1.000
_cell.length_b   1.000
_cell.length_c   1.000
_cell.angle_alpha   90.00
_cell.angle_beta   90.00
_cell.angle_gamma   90.00
#
_symmetry.space_group_name_H-M   'P 1'
#
loop_
_entity.id
_entity.type
_entity.pdbx_description
1 polymer ?
#
loop_
_entity_poly.entity_id
_entity_poly.type
_entity_poly.pdbx_seq_one_letter_code
_entity_poly.pdbx_strand_id
1 'polypeptide(L)'
;MNDKSSSNFSKYRILGLVGRGQFGKVLCARMRDTGKLVALKELENNRFPTSKLLRELRFLLSLQHHNIVACTALVHNQKYRYLVMEYCEGGTLRDLMNHSESLTVKQCFALVNDILLGLEHAHDSSIIHCDIKPENVLLKVTSEGWQAKISDFGIARLSQEIDSDSNNTGSPGYMAPERFYGQFSVGSDLYAVGIILYELLVGKRPFSGMPTELMNAHLNYRVVIPNFLPRSLAAIITRSLEKLPKRRYSSASEMRRELVEAFQSDDFSKIQTGKDEEKHCTFFLAQKSEQFAQKNLSDKIIAIIGTEKSRFYSTSSSTLYWHSLTLDQEEQIVKSEHEIRAIAFARKNLFVLTKHSIYQFIQGKPKFLYQAPPDKAFDWAVSPQGDWLAISTGKQLEIRNLIHGRAMRLEFSSRALSCIIAFDRHHLLAIANKPETRESRVVVISRRCNIMQRLSLPIQVASGIATFTGDRVLLLEADNRHNIYLLDIKPYRLSRLPLPYEVSMMTATPWGYALTGSYNEYQTILMLLDLRGNGIGNLIIDGEVTAIAPIDINLLAIATVEVAGYKMYAIDLKKLDIDLVF
;
A
#
# COMPACT_ATOMS: atom_id res chain seq x y z
N MET A 1 3.56 31.46 42.58
CA MET A 1 4.66 30.93 41.74
C MET A 1 4.06 30.52 40.40
N ASN A 2 4.40 31.25 39.33
CA ASN A 2 3.78 31.13 38.02
C ASN A 2 4.19 29.84 37.30
N ASP A 3 3.20 29.06 36.89
CA ASP A 3 3.34 27.85 36.11
C ASP A 3 3.71 28.19 34.65
N LYS A 4 5.01 28.27 34.37
CA LYS A 4 5.57 28.53 33.03
C LYS A 4 5.44 27.33 32.06
N SER A 5 4.83 26.21 32.47
CA SER A 5 4.81 24.97 31.70
C SER A 5 3.71 24.87 30.62
N SER A 6 2.70 25.74 30.65
CA SER A 6 1.58 25.75 29.68
C SER A 6 1.88 26.47 28.35
N SER A 7 3.05 27.12 28.21
CA SER A 7 3.37 28.00 27.08
C SER A 7 4.02 27.31 25.85
N ASN A 8 4.46 26.06 25.91
CA ASN A 8 5.23 25.49 24.80
C ASN A 8 4.39 24.97 23.62
N PHE A 9 3.11 24.61 23.83
CA PHE A 9 2.21 24.25 22.73
C PHE A 9 1.73 25.48 21.95
N SER A 10 1.79 26.67 22.55
CA SER A 10 1.47 27.90 21.83
C SER A 10 2.55 28.22 20.79
N LYS A 11 3.80 27.74 20.93
CA LYS A 11 4.91 28.01 20.00
C LYS A 11 4.77 27.32 18.64
N TYR A 12 4.03 26.22 18.54
CA TYR A 12 3.93 25.43 17.32
C TYR A 12 2.48 25.38 16.82
N ARG A 13 2.25 25.80 15.58
CA ARG A 13 0.97 25.62 14.89
C ARG A 13 1.03 24.33 14.08
N ILE A 14 0.33 23.29 14.56
CA ILE A 14 0.22 22.01 13.83
C ILE A 14 -0.48 22.25 12.49
N LEU A 15 0.13 21.77 11.41
CA LEU A 15 -0.38 21.87 10.04
C LEU A 15 -1.03 20.56 9.59
N GLY A 16 -0.52 19.41 10.03
CA GLY A 16 -1.08 18.11 9.66
C GLY A 16 -0.24 16.92 10.12
N LEU A 17 -0.76 15.72 9.87
CA LEU A 17 -0.05 14.46 10.05
C LEU A 17 0.84 14.18 8.83
N VAL A 18 2.12 13.89 9.06
CA VAL A 18 3.12 13.56 8.01
C VAL A 18 3.31 12.07 7.87
N GLY A 19 3.31 11.34 8.99
CA GLY A 19 3.48 9.88 8.97
C GLY A 19 3.08 9.23 10.29
N ARG A 20 2.80 7.93 10.25
CA ARG A 20 2.62 7.08 11.43
C ARG A 20 3.69 6.01 11.41
N GLY A 21 4.52 5.98 12.44
CA GLY A 21 5.52 4.95 12.63
C GLY A 21 5.03 3.86 13.59
N GLN A 22 5.84 2.84 13.80
CA GLN A 22 5.57 1.76 14.75
C GLN A 22 5.35 2.27 16.20
N PHE A 23 5.93 3.42 16.53
CA PHE A 23 6.02 3.92 17.90
C PHE A 23 5.26 5.23 18.16
N GLY A 24 4.55 5.74 17.14
CA GLY A 24 3.74 6.94 17.26
C GLY A 24 3.48 7.63 15.93
N LYS A 25 3.41 8.96 15.94
CA LYS A 25 3.06 9.76 14.76
C LYS A 25 3.93 11.01 14.63
N VAL A 26 4.18 11.43 13.40
CA VAL A 26 4.94 12.63 13.08
C VAL A 26 3.98 13.68 12.54
N LEU A 27 3.98 14.88 13.13
CA LEU A 27 3.15 15.99 12.71
C LEU A 27 4.02 17.08 12.06
N CYS A 28 3.58 17.67 10.95
CA CYS A 28 4.17 18.90 10.44
C CYS A 28 3.61 20.05 11.26
N ALA A 29 4.47 20.96 11.72
CA ALA A 29 4.08 22.17 12.40
C ALA A 29 4.89 23.36 11.92
N ARG A 30 4.33 24.56 12.12
CA ARG A 30 5.00 25.83 11.88
C ARG A 30 5.33 26.48 13.22
N MET A 31 6.59 26.85 13.42
CA MET A 31 7.01 27.69 14.54
C MET A 31 6.36 29.07 14.40
N ARG A 32 5.72 29.56 15.47
CA ARG A 32 4.95 30.82 15.41
C ARG A 32 5.83 32.07 15.42
N ASP A 33 6.98 31.99 16.05
CA ASP A 33 7.97 33.07 16.17
C ASP A 33 8.75 33.29 14.86
N THR A 34 9.17 32.21 14.22
CA THR A 34 10.07 32.23 13.05
C THR A 34 9.37 31.88 11.74
N GLY A 35 8.16 31.30 11.78
CA GLY A 35 7.48 30.79 10.59
C GLY A 35 8.10 29.51 10.00
N LYS A 36 9.19 28.99 10.59
CA LYS A 36 9.91 27.80 10.11
C LYS A 36 9.08 26.51 10.27
N LEU A 37 9.17 25.61 9.30
CA LEU A 37 8.57 24.28 9.40
C LEU A 37 9.41 23.35 10.28
N VAL A 38 8.74 22.55 11.08
CA VAL A 38 9.33 21.53 11.96
C VAL A 38 8.50 20.24 11.93
N ALA A 39 9.16 19.12 12.18
CA ALA A 39 8.52 17.82 12.40
C ALA A 39 8.40 17.57 13.91
N LEU A 40 7.19 17.25 14.38
CA LEU A 40 6.92 16.87 15.76
C LEU A 40 6.69 15.36 15.82
N LYS A 41 7.71 14.60 16.24
CA LYS A 41 7.59 13.14 16.43
C LYS A 41 7.02 12.88 17.82
N GLU A 42 5.75 12.46 17.86
CA GLU A 42 5.03 12.03 19.06
C GLU A 42 5.31 10.55 19.33
N LEU A 43 5.64 10.21 20.58
CA LEU A 43 5.65 8.83 21.05
C LEU A 43 4.46 8.58 21.98
N GLU A 44 3.75 7.47 21.79
CA GLU A 44 2.57 7.14 22.59
C GLU A 44 2.96 6.82 24.05
N ASN A 45 2.50 7.63 25.01
CA ASN A 45 2.82 7.51 26.45
C ASN A 45 2.54 6.11 27.04
N ASN A 46 1.56 5.37 26.53
CA ASN A 46 1.16 4.06 27.07
C ASN A 46 1.89 2.87 26.42
N ARG A 47 2.68 3.08 25.37
CA ARG A 47 3.35 1.99 24.63
C ARG A 47 4.87 2.03 24.72
N PHE A 48 5.46 3.18 25.06
CA PHE A 48 6.92 3.35 25.01
C PHE A 48 7.51 3.84 26.33
N PRO A 49 8.58 3.17 26.83
CA PRO A 49 9.27 3.63 28.02
C PRO A 49 9.99 4.96 27.74
N THR A 50 9.87 5.91 28.68
CA THR A 50 10.51 7.24 28.62
C THR A 50 12.01 7.17 28.34
N SER A 51 12.67 6.09 28.76
CA SER A 51 14.10 5.84 28.54
C SER A 51 14.48 5.76 27.06
N LYS A 52 13.65 5.17 26.20
CA LYS A 52 13.93 5.09 24.75
C LYS A 52 13.85 6.47 24.07
N LEU A 53 12.85 7.28 24.44
CA LEU A 53 12.71 8.66 23.96
C LEU A 53 13.92 9.52 24.36
N LEU A 54 14.30 9.46 25.64
CA LEU A 54 15.45 10.23 26.15
C LEU A 54 16.76 9.76 25.52
N ARG A 55 16.87 8.48 25.21
CA ARG A 55 18.01 7.91 24.50
C ARG A 55 18.10 8.42 23.07
N GLU A 56 17.01 8.37 22.31
CA GLU A 56 16.95 8.92 20.94
C GLU A 56 17.31 10.42 20.95
N LEU A 57 16.74 11.18 21.89
CA LEU A 57 17.10 12.60 22.08
C LEU A 57 18.59 12.78 22.34
N ARG A 58 19.19 11.98 23.24
CA ARG A 58 20.62 12.07 23.56
C ARG A 58 21.50 11.84 22.34
N PHE A 59 21.19 10.85 21.53
CA PHE A 59 21.93 10.59 20.28
C PHE A 59 21.76 11.71 19.27
N LEU A 60 20.52 12.18 19.03
CA LEU A 60 20.28 13.26 18.08
C LEU A 60 20.92 14.59 18.52
N LEU A 61 21.03 14.86 19.82
CA LEU A 61 21.73 16.05 20.33
C LEU A 61 23.26 15.94 20.19
N SER A 62 23.83 14.74 20.24
CA SER A 62 25.28 14.53 20.03
C SER A 62 25.69 14.48 18.55
N LEU A 63 24.73 14.27 17.64
CA LEU A 63 24.97 14.08 16.21
C LEU A 63 24.54 15.33 15.41
N GLN A 64 25.40 16.34 15.35
CA GLN A 64 25.18 17.54 14.53
C GLN A 64 25.90 17.40 13.19
N HIS A 65 25.15 16.98 12.16
CA HIS A 65 25.70 16.77 10.82
C HIS A 65 24.69 17.12 9.71
N HIS A 66 25.19 17.56 8.55
CA HIS A 66 24.33 17.95 7.42
C HIS A 66 23.47 16.80 6.89
N ASN A 67 23.94 15.55 7.00
CA ASN A 67 23.23 14.35 6.58
C ASN A 67 22.58 13.56 7.73
N ILE A 68 22.34 14.20 8.88
CA ILE A 68 21.54 13.65 9.98
C ILE A 68 20.44 14.64 10.32
N VAL A 69 19.23 14.13 10.60
CA VAL A 69 18.10 14.96 10.99
C VAL A 69 18.38 15.65 12.32
N ALA A 70 18.43 16.98 12.31
CA ALA A 70 18.66 17.76 13.52
C ALA A 70 17.44 17.74 14.46
N CYS A 71 17.67 17.42 15.73
CA CYS A 71 16.69 17.60 16.80
C CYS A 71 16.93 18.93 17.52
N THR A 72 15.94 19.82 17.53
CA THR A 72 16.07 21.18 18.06
C THR A 72 15.54 21.32 19.48
N ALA A 73 14.55 20.51 19.88
CA ALA A 73 13.94 20.61 21.21
C ALA A 73 13.18 19.34 21.61
N LEU A 74 12.99 19.16 22.91
CA LEU A 74 12.00 18.26 23.49
C LEU A 74 10.83 19.08 24.03
N VAL A 75 9.61 18.79 23.58
CA VAL A 75 8.38 19.31 24.18
C VAL A 75 7.77 18.23 25.04
N HIS A 76 7.66 18.48 26.34
CA HIS A 76 7.11 17.54 27.30
C HIS A 76 6.02 18.20 28.15
N ASN A 77 4.84 17.60 28.18
CA ASN A 77 3.78 17.94 29.13
C ASN A 77 3.04 16.68 29.60
N GLN A 78 2.05 16.83 30.50
CA GLN A 78 1.30 15.71 31.09
C GLN A 78 0.60 14.82 30.04
N LYS A 79 0.31 15.33 28.84
CA LYS A 79 -0.47 14.64 27.81
C LYS A 79 0.34 14.18 26.61
N TYR A 80 1.47 14.82 26.31
CA TYR A 80 2.23 14.59 25.09
C TYR A 80 3.74 14.76 25.26
N ARG A 81 4.51 14.03 24.46
CA ARG A 81 5.97 14.11 24.37
C ARG A 81 6.36 14.17 22.89
N TYR A 82 6.98 15.26 22.47
CA TYR A 82 7.44 15.45 21.10
C TYR A 82 8.94 15.71 21.04
N LEU A 83 9.62 15.02 20.14
CA LEU A 83 10.88 15.51 19.58
C LEU A 83 10.55 16.51 18.48
N VAL A 84 11.07 17.73 18.63
CA VAL A 84 11.01 18.76 17.61
C VAL A 84 12.24 18.59 16.74
N MET A 85 12.01 18.20 15.50
CA MET A 85 13.05 17.89 14.53
C MET A 85 12.94 18.84 13.34
N GLU A 86 14.03 18.98 12.59
CA GLU A 86 13.96 19.64 11.30
C GLU A 86 12.95 18.93 10.38
N TYR A 87 12.20 19.73 9.62
CA TYR A 87 11.28 19.20 8.63
C TYR A 87 12.02 19.03 7.29
N CYS A 88 11.91 17.84 6.69
CA CYS A 88 12.48 17.53 5.39
C CYS A 88 11.35 17.47 4.36
N GLU A 89 11.29 18.43 3.43
CA GLU A 89 10.14 18.63 2.56
C GLU A 89 10.04 17.58 1.44
N GLY A 90 11.15 16.92 1.10
CA GLY A 90 11.23 15.91 0.05
C GLY A 90 10.68 14.53 0.43
N GLY A 91 10.14 14.38 1.65
CA GLY A 91 9.63 13.10 2.14
C GLY A 91 10.75 12.11 2.47
N THR A 92 10.45 10.82 2.38
CA THR A 92 11.43 9.74 2.59
C THR A 92 12.12 9.35 1.27
N LEU A 93 13.30 8.74 1.35
CA LEU A 93 13.95 8.11 0.21
C LEU A 93 13.04 7.03 -0.39
N ARG A 94 12.32 6.30 0.46
CA ARG A 94 11.27 5.37 -0.01
C ARG A 94 10.27 6.10 -0.90
N ASP A 95 9.74 7.24 -0.47
CA ASP A 95 8.78 8.01 -1.27
C ASP A 95 9.39 8.39 -2.62
N LEU A 96 10.63 8.89 -2.65
CA LEU A 96 11.32 9.24 -3.89
C LEU A 96 11.47 8.04 -4.83
N MET A 97 11.98 6.91 -4.33
CA MET A 97 12.15 5.66 -5.09
C MET A 97 10.84 5.16 -5.71
N ASN A 98 9.70 5.50 -5.12
CA ASN A 98 8.39 5.09 -5.62
C ASN A 98 7.76 6.06 -6.62
N HIS A 99 8.14 7.34 -6.59
CA HIS A 99 7.43 8.41 -7.28
C HIS A 99 8.18 9.04 -8.46
N SER A 100 9.51 8.96 -8.53
CA SER A 100 10.24 9.62 -9.62
C SER A 100 10.23 8.78 -10.90
N GLU A 101 10.14 9.46 -12.05
CA GLU A 101 10.76 9.01 -13.30
C GLU A 101 12.24 8.76 -12.99
N SER A 102 12.81 7.67 -13.51
CA SER A 102 14.08 7.06 -13.07
C SER A 102 15.12 8.03 -12.50
N LEU A 103 15.50 7.84 -11.24
CA LEU A 103 16.63 8.59 -10.64
C LEU A 103 17.86 8.33 -11.47
N THR A 104 18.51 9.34 -12.04
CA THR A 104 19.78 9.13 -12.75
C THR A 104 20.79 8.46 -11.83
N VAL A 105 21.72 7.70 -12.41
CA VAL A 105 22.81 7.06 -11.66
C VAL A 105 23.49 8.06 -10.73
N LYS A 106 23.81 9.26 -11.23
CA LYS A 106 24.39 10.36 -10.46
C LYS A 106 23.56 10.74 -9.22
N GLN A 107 22.24 10.78 -9.33
CA GLN A 107 21.36 11.05 -8.18
C GLN A 107 21.39 9.89 -7.18
N CYS A 108 21.37 8.64 -7.63
CA CYS A 108 21.51 7.48 -6.75
C CYS A 108 22.83 7.54 -5.96
N PHE A 109 23.95 7.85 -6.64
CA PHE A 109 25.26 8.02 -6.01
C PHE A 109 25.28 9.15 -5.00
N ALA A 110 24.72 10.32 -5.33
CA ALA A 110 24.67 11.46 -4.42
C ALA A 110 23.92 11.12 -3.12
N LEU A 111 22.77 10.43 -3.24
CA LEU A 111 21.97 9.99 -2.10
C LEU A 111 22.73 8.98 -1.22
N VAL A 112 23.41 7.99 -1.82
CA VAL A 112 24.19 7.00 -1.05
C VAL A 112 25.42 7.63 -0.40
N ASN A 113 26.09 8.56 -1.09
CA ASN A 113 27.22 9.31 -0.52
C ASN A 113 26.78 10.13 0.71
N ASP A 114 25.63 10.80 0.63
CA ASP A 114 25.04 11.53 1.75
C ASP A 114 24.74 10.61 2.96
N ILE A 115 24.18 9.43 2.72
CA ILE A 115 23.94 8.44 3.78
C ILE A 115 25.26 8.00 4.42
N LEU A 116 26.29 7.72 3.62
CA LEU A 116 27.59 7.31 4.13
C LEU A 116 28.28 8.41 4.95
N LEU A 117 28.16 9.69 4.54
CA LEU A 117 28.64 10.83 5.33
C LEU A 117 27.94 10.95 6.68
N GLY A 118 26.62 10.73 6.72
CA GLY A 118 25.86 10.70 7.98
C GLY A 118 26.28 9.55 8.89
N LEU A 119 26.49 8.35 8.32
CA LEU A 119 26.93 7.18 9.08
C LEU A 119 28.37 7.32 9.59
N GLU A 120 29.28 7.89 8.79
CA GLU A 120 30.66 8.18 9.20
C GLU A 120 30.67 9.00 10.50
N HIS A 121 29.93 10.11 10.54
CA HIS A 121 29.81 10.94 11.73
C HIS A 121 29.20 10.21 12.94
N ALA A 122 28.18 9.37 12.70
CA ALA A 122 27.55 8.58 13.77
C ALA A 122 28.50 7.53 14.35
N HIS A 123 29.21 6.81 13.48
CA HIS A 123 30.17 5.77 13.83
C HIS A 123 31.39 6.34 14.56
N ASP A 124 31.89 7.51 14.16
CA ASP A 124 32.95 8.24 14.87
C ASP A 124 32.53 8.63 16.29
N SER A 125 31.23 8.90 16.48
CA SER A 125 30.62 9.13 17.79
C SER A 125 30.29 7.83 18.55
N SER A 126 30.75 6.68 18.06
CA SER A 126 30.47 5.33 18.60
C SER A 126 28.99 4.95 18.64
N ILE A 127 28.16 5.55 17.77
CA ILE A 127 26.72 5.28 17.66
C ILE A 127 26.45 4.48 16.38
N ILE A 128 25.85 3.30 16.53
CA ILE A 128 25.42 2.43 15.43
C ILE A 128 23.91 2.58 15.26
N HIS A 129 23.44 2.80 14.04
CA HIS A 129 22.04 3.16 13.78
C HIS A 129 21.07 1.97 13.90
N CYS A 130 21.45 0.79 13.38
CA CYS A 130 20.74 -0.48 13.46
C CYS A 130 19.41 -0.62 12.68
N ASP A 131 18.83 0.47 12.13
CA ASP A 131 17.62 0.43 11.27
C ASP A 131 17.76 1.29 10.00
N ILE A 132 18.91 1.23 9.32
CA ILE A 132 19.06 1.94 8.04
C ILE A 132 18.16 1.29 6.99
N LYS A 133 17.28 2.10 6.40
CA LYS A 133 16.33 1.71 5.34
C LYS A 133 15.78 2.97 4.65
N PRO A 134 15.22 2.87 3.43
CA PRO A 134 14.71 4.04 2.70
C PRO A 134 13.64 4.85 3.43
N GLU A 135 12.86 4.25 4.33
CA GLU A 135 11.85 4.94 5.15
C GLU A 135 12.47 5.84 6.23
N ASN A 136 13.69 5.52 6.68
CA ASN A 136 14.43 6.26 7.71
C ASN A 136 15.46 7.25 7.13
N VAL A 137 15.52 7.38 5.80
CA VAL A 137 16.31 8.41 5.12
C VAL A 137 15.34 9.47 4.62
N LEU A 138 15.42 10.68 5.17
CA LEU A 138 14.61 11.82 4.74
C LEU A 138 15.33 12.66 3.69
N LEU A 139 14.56 13.39 2.89
CA LEU A 139 15.08 14.20 1.80
C LEU A 139 14.80 15.67 2.01
N LYS A 140 15.85 16.48 1.95
CA LYS A 140 15.73 17.94 1.90
C LYS A 140 15.84 18.40 0.45
N VAL A 141 14.92 19.27 0.02
CA VAL A 141 14.97 19.83 -1.33
C VAL A 141 16.00 20.95 -1.37
N THR A 142 16.92 20.88 -2.32
CA THR A 142 17.99 21.85 -2.55
C THR A 142 17.95 22.34 -3.99
N SER A 143 18.70 23.40 -4.31
CA SER A 143 18.85 23.89 -5.69
C SER A 143 19.50 22.85 -6.62
N GLU A 144 20.23 21.88 -6.08
CA GLU A 144 20.97 20.85 -6.82
C GLU A 144 20.24 19.50 -6.86
N GLY A 145 19.04 19.41 -6.29
CA GLY A 145 18.26 18.18 -6.18
C GLY A 145 17.95 17.83 -4.72
N TRP A 146 18.19 16.59 -4.31
CA TRP A 146 17.89 16.11 -2.97
C TRP A 146 19.17 15.92 -2.14
N GLN A 147 19.10 16.34 -0.89
CA GLN A 147 20.08 15.99 0.14
C GLN A 147 19.47 14.93 1.07
N ALA A 148 20.14 13.80 1.21
CA ALA A 148 19.70 12.73 2.11
C ALA A 148 20.14 12.98 3.56
N LYS A 149 19.22 12.73 4.49
CA LYS A 149 19.40 12.90 5.94
C LYS A 149 18.90 11.68 6.70
N ILE A 150 19.76 11.07 7.51
CA ILE A 150 19.41 9.92 8.35
C ILE A 150 18.51 10.37 9.51
N SER A 151 17.44 9.62 9.75
CA SER A 151 16.45 9.84 10.79
C SER A 151 16.20 8.56 11.60
N ASP A 152 15.51 8.70 12.74
CA ASP A 152 15.02 7.61 13.58
C ASP A 152 16.10 6.76 14.28
N PHE A 153 16.83 7.41 15.19
CA PHE A 153 17.79 6.75 16.08
C PHE A 153 17.12 6.04 17.27
N GLY A 154 15.82 5.74 17.18
CA GLY A 154 15.03 5.15 18.27
C GLY A 154 15.51 3.75 18.70
N ILE A 155 16.20 3.04 17.82
CA ILE A 155 16.86 1.76 18.13
C ILE A 155 18.38 1.78 18.01
N ALA A 156 18.99 2.95 17.91
CA ALA A 156 20.45 3.07 17.85
C ALA A 156 21.13 2.53 19.12
N ARG A 157 22.39 2.12 18.98
CA ARG A 157 23.19 1.47 20.03
C ARG A 157 24.58 2.11 20.14
N LEU A 158 25.14 2.09 21.35
CA LEU A 158 26.56 2.40 21.51
C LEU A 158 27.37 1.17 21.09
N SER A 159 28.51 1.37 20.42
CA SER A 159 29.35 0.29 19.90
C SER A 159 29.82 -0.72 20.96
N GLN A 160 29.91 -0.31 22.22
CA GLN A 160 30.33 -1.14 23.36
C GLN A 160 29.18 -1.76 24.15
N GLU A 161 27.93 -1.53 23.74
CA GLU A 161 26.76 -2.01 24.46
C GLU A 161 26.54 -3.50 24.23
N ILE A 162 26.19 -4.23 25.30
CA ILE A 162 25.84 -5.65 25.23
C ILE A 162 24.32 -5.75 25.10
N ASP A 163 23.83 -6.49 24.11
CA ASP A 163 22.40 -6.67 23.92
C ASP A 163 21.82 -7.61 25.00
N SER A 164 21.04 -7.03 25.93
CA SER A 164 20.31 -7.81 26.94
C SER A 164 18.89 -8.17 26.49
N ASP A 165 18.38 -7.55 25.41
CA ASP A 165 17.03 -7.75 24.90
C ASP A 165 17.09 -8.43 23.53
N SER A 166 16.91 -9.75 23.50
CA SER A 166 16.82 -10.62 22.30
C SER A 166 15.67 -10.30 21.32
N ASN A 167 15.01 -9.15 21.46
CA ASN A 167 13.96 -8.74 20.54
C ASN A 167 14.57 -8.30 19.21
N ASN A 168 14.45 -9.17 18.20
CA ASN A 168 14.74 -8.89 16.79
C ASN A 168 14.03 -7.60 16.35
N THR A 169 14.74 -6.48 16.47
CA THR A 169 14.25 -5.14 16.17
C THR A 169 14.90 -4.65 14.88
N GLY A 170 14.09 -4.12 13.97
CA GLY A 170 14.53 -3.62 12.66
C GLY A 170 13.68 -4.20 11.52
N SER A 171 13.94 -3.74 10.31
CA SER A 171 13.14 -4.11 9.13
C SER A 171 13.81 -5.27 8.37
N PRO A 172 13.18 -6.46 8.27
CA PRO A 172 13.84 -7.68 7.77
C PRO A 172 14.52 -7.53 6.40
N GLY A 173 13.97 -6.70 5.50
CA GLY A 173 14.49 -6.54 4.14
C GLY A 173 15.79 -5.74 3.98
N TYR A 174 16.31 -5.12 5.04
CA TYR A 174 17.61 -4.42 5.06
C TYR A 174 18.53 -4.95 6.15
N MET A 175 18.06 -5.97 6.90
CA MET A 175 18.71 -6.41 8.12
C MET A 175 19.95 -7.27 7.81
N ALA A 176 21.07 -6.93 8.45
CA ALA A 176 22.29 -7.71 8.33
C ALA A 176 22.17 -9.09 9.03
N PRO A 177 22.83 -10.15 8.52
CA PRO A 177 22.83 -11.51 9.09
C PRO A 177 22.97 -11.58 10.61
N GLU A 178 23.93 -10.87 11.17
CA GLU A 178 24.26 -10.89 12.60
C GLU A 178 23.15 -10.29 13.49
N ARG A 179 22.31 -9.42 12.94
CA ARG A 179 21.19 -8.79 13.66
C ARG A 179 20.10 -9.78 14.02
N PHE A 180 19.94 -10.86 13.25
CA PHE A 180 19.01 -11.96 13.58
C PHE A 180 19.45 -12.75 14.83
N TYR A 181 20.70 -12.57 15.26
CA TYR A 181 21.27 -13.16 16.48
C TYR A 181 21.48 -12.12 17.59
N GLY A 182 20.86 -10.93 17.49
CA GLY A 182 21.01 -9.84 18.47
C GLY A 182 22.37 -9.13 18.43
N GLN A 183 23.21 -9.41 17.45
CA GLN A 183 24.51 -8.75 17.31
C GLN A 183 24.40 -7.53 16.40
N PHE A 184 25.24 -6.53 16.62
CA PHE A 184 25.29 -5.33 15.78
C PHE A 184 26.72 -4.81 15.68
N SER A 185 27.01 -4.15 14.57
CA SER A 185 28.31 -3.53 14.31
C SER A 185 28.15 -2.39 13.31
N VAL A 186 29.21 -1.60 13.10
CA VAL A 186 29.31 -0.67 11.97
C VAL A 186 28.99 -1.38 10.65
N GLY A 187 29.48 -2.60 10.47
CA GLY A 187 29.22 -3.43 9.29
C GLY A 187 27.73 -3.79 9.09
N SER A 188 26.90 -3.70 10.13
CA SER A 188 25.45 -3.92 10.02
C SER A 188 24.77 -2.76 9.29
N ASP A 189 25.15 -1.52 9.58
CA ASP A 189 24.64 -0.34 8.86
C ASP A 189 25.14 -0.34 7.42
N LEU A 190 26.42 -0.71 7.18
CA LEU A 190 27.00 -0.74 5.82
C LEU A 190 26.39 -1.84 4.94
N TYR A 191 25.94 -2.94 5.55
CA TYR A 191 25.15 -3.96 4.85
C TYR A 191 23.84 -3.36 4.33
N ALA A 192 23.12 -2.64 5.19
CA ALA A 192 21.87 -1.99 4.81
C ALA A 192 22.07 -0.93 3.71
N VAL A 193 23.16 -0.15 3.77
CA VAL A 193 23.54 0.77 2.68
C VAL A 193 23.80 0.02 1.38
N GLY A 194 24.45 -1.14 1.42
CA GLY A 194 24.65 -2.00 0.24
C GLY A 194 23.33 -2.45 -0.40
N ILE A 195 22.32 -2.81 0.41
CA ILE A 195 20.97 -3.11 -0.07
C ILE A 195 20.33 -1.89 -0.73
N ILE A 196 20.42 -0.70 -0.11
CA ILE A 196 19.87 0.55 -0.65
C ILE A 196 20.54 0.91 -1.98
N LEU A 197 21.88 0.80 -2.08
CA LEU A 197 22.62 1.06 -3.31
C LEU A 197 22.18 0.11 -4.42
N TYR A 198 22.06 -1.19 -4.13
CA TYR A 198 21.54 -2.16 -5.10
C TYR A 198 20.14 -1.78 -5.57
N GLU A 199 19.23 -1.48 -4.65
CA GLU A 199 17.84 -1.17 -4.97
C GLU A 199 17.68 0.13 -5.76
N LEU A 200 18.49 1.15 -5.48
CA LEU A 200 18.50 2.40 -6.24
C LEU A 200 18.97 2.22 -7.69
N LEU A 201 19.89 1.29 -7.93
CA LEU A 201 20.44 1.03 -9.26
C LEU A 201 19.59 0.04 -10.06
N VAL A 202 19.06 -0.99 -9.38
CA VAL A 202 18.34 -2.12 -10.00
C VAL A 202 16.82 -1.92 -9.97
N GLY A 203 16.30 -1.01 -9.14
CA GLY A 203 14.87 -0.73 -8.97
C GLY A 203 14.15 -1.72 -8.04
N LYS A 204 14.81 -2.79 -7.60
CA LYS A 204 14.31 -3.77 -6.63
C LYS A 204 15.39 -4.22 -5.68
N ARG A 205 15.00 -4.70 -4.48
CA ARG A 205 15.93 -5.29 -3.50
C ARG A 205 16.59 -6.56 -4.05
N PRO A 206 17.78 -6.94 -3.57
CA PRO A 206 18.43 -8.20 -3.96
C PRO A 206 17.75 -9.43 -3.37
N PHE A 207 16.98 -9.27 -2.28
CA PHE A 207 16.21 -10.33 -1.65
C PHE A 207 14.77 -9.84 -1.40
N SER A 208 13.80 -10.72 -1.63
CA SER A 208 12.36 -10.52 -1.41
C SER A 208 11.77 -11.76 -0.71
N GLY A 209 10.56 -11.63 -0.15
CA GLY A 209 9.85 -12.73 0.50
C GLY A 209 9.27 -12.38 1.86
N MET A 210 8.61 -13.35 2.48
CA MET A 210 8.09 -13.25 3.85
C MET A 210 9.25 -13.09 4.86
N PRO A 211 9.01 -12.60 6.10
CA PRO A 211 10.09 -12.35 7.06
C PRO A 211 11.05 -13.53 7.30
N THR A 212 10.54 -14.76 7.29
CA THR A 212 11.35 -15.98 7.44
C THR A 212 12.20 -16.29 6.20
N GLU A 213 11.67 -16.03 5.00
CA GLU A 213 12.37 -16.22 3.73
C GLU A 213 13.46 -15.16 3.56
N LEU A 214 13.15 -13.90 3.86
CA LEU A 214 14.12 -12.81 3.91
C LEU A 214 15.25 -13.12 4.91
N MET A 215 14.92 -13.59 6.12
CA MET A 215 15.93 -14.02 7.07
C MET A 215 16.82 -15.11 6.47
N ASN A 216 16.23 -16.16 5.88
CA ASN A 216 16.99 -17.23 5.25
C ASN A 216 17.89 -16.72 4.09
N ALA A 217 17.37 -15.81 3.25
CA ALA A 217 18.10 -15.23 2.13
C ALA A 217 19.27 -14.35 2.61
N HIS A 218 19.02 -13.48 3.60
CA HIS A 218 20.06 -12.66 4.21
C HIS A 218 21.14 -13.54 4.85
N LEU A 219 20.79 -14.65 5.50
CA LEU A 219 21.76 -15.57 6.10
C LEU A 219 22.55 -16.41 5.05
N ASN A 220 21.88 -16.93 4.02
CA ASN A 220 22.41 -18.06 3.24
C ASN A 220 22.59 -17.78 1.74
N TYR A 221 21.86 -16.84 1.14
CA TYR A 221 21.91 -16.63 -0.31
C TYR A 221 22.93 -15.57 -0.72
N ARG A 222 23.69 -15.84 -1.79
CA ARG A 222 24.56 -14.84 -2.41
C ARG A 222 23.71 -13.83 -3.17
N VAL A 223 24.15 -12.57 -3.19
CA VAL A 223 23.54 -11.56 -4.05
C VAL A 223 23.83 -11.90 -5.51
N VAL A 224 22.81 -11.81 -6.36
CA VAL A 224 22.97 -11.89 -7.81
C VAL A 224 23.20 -10.47 -8.32
N ILE A 225 24.36 -10.23 -8.94
CA ILE A 225 24.69 -8.92 -9.49
C ILE A 225 24.31 -8.88 -10.98
N PRO A 226 23.46 -7.94 -11.42
CA PRO A 226 23.14 -7.79 -12.83
C PRO A 226 24.35 -7.42 -13.69
N ASN A 227 24.44 -8.00 -14.88
CA ASN A 227 25.57 -7.78 -15.81
C ASN A 227 25.67 -6.34 -16.35
N PHE A 228 24.59 -5.55 -16.25
CA PHE A 228 24.60 -4.14 -16.67
C PHE A 228 25.32 -3.23 -15.68
N LEU A 229 25.57 -3.68 -14.44
CA LEU A 229 26.30 -2.90 -13.45
C LEU A 229 27.81 -2.96 -13.74
N PRO A 230 28.52 -1.81 -13.74
CA PRO A 230 29.96 -1.77 -13.80
C PRO A 230 30.64 -2.61 -12.73
N ARG A 231 31.83 -3.11 -13.04
CA ARG A 231 32.58 -4.01 -12.14
C ARG A 231 32.90 -3.36 -10.80
N SER A 232 33.15 -2.05 -10.76
CA SER A 232 33.45 -1.35 -9.52
C SER A 232 32.23 -1.35 -8.57
N LEU A 233 31.04 -1.00 -9.09
CA LEU A 233 29.78 -1.01 -8.35
C LEU A 233 29.38 -2.42 -7.92
N ALA A 234 29.56 -3.40 -8.80
CA ALA A 234 29.38 -4.80 -8.49
C ALA A 234 30.25 -5.23 -7.30
N ALA A 235 31.52 -4.82 -7.27
CA ALA A 235 32.44 -5.13 -6.19
C ALA A 235 32.02 -4.48 -4.86
N ILE A 236 31.60 -3.21 -4.90
CA ILE A 236 31.12 -2.49 -3.70
C ILE A 236 29.90 -3.19 -3.10
N ILE A 237 28.88 -3.48 -3.93
CA ILE A 237 27.67 -4.17 -3.48
C ILE A 237 28.01 -5.56 -2.93
N THR A 238 28.85 -6.32 -3.64
CA THR A 238 29.25 -7.67 -3.21
C THR A 238 29.95 -7.64 -1.86
N ARG A 239 30.89 -6.71 -1.66
CA ARG A 239 31.63 -6.55 -0.40
C ARG A 239 30.72 -6.08 0.74
N SER A 240 29.80 -5.15 0.50
CA SER A 240 28.83 -4.71 1.51
C SER A 240 27.88 -5.84 1.95
N LEU A 241 27.55 -6.77 1.05
CA LEU A 241 26.61 -7.86 1.29
C LEU A 241 27.26 -9.19 1.72
N GLU A 242 28.56 -9.18 2.01
CA GLU A 242 29.25 -10.32 2.63
C GLU A 242 28.56 -10.76 3.92
N LYS A 243 28.47 -12.07 4.16
CA LYS A 243 27.69 -12.58 5.30
C LYS A 243 28.39 -12.32 6.63
N LEU A 244 29.72 -12.49 6.65
CA LEU A 244 30.54 -12.24 7.83
C LEU A 244 30.88 -10.74 7.93
N PRO A 245 30.57 -10.06 9.04
CA PRO A 245 30.86 -8.63 9.21
C PRO A 245 32.33 -8.27 8.97
N LYS A 246 33.27 -9.15 9.36
CA LYS A 246 34.72 -8.97 9.15
C LYS A 246 35.16 -8.96 7.68
N ARG A 247 34.31 -9.40 6.75
CA ARG A 247 34.57 -9.38 5.30
C ARG A 247 33.94 -8.17 4.60
N ARG A 248 33.12 -7.39 5.31
CA ARG A 248 32.56 -6.13 4.83
C ARG A 248 33.55 -4.99 5.05
N TYR A 249 33.13 -3.79 4.64
CA TYR A 249 33.81 -2.54 4.97
C TYR A 249 33.95 -2.35 6.47
N SER A 250 35.13 -1.88 6.89
CA SER A 250 35.46 -1.62 8.29
C SER A 250 34.89 -0.29 8.80
N SER A 251 34.60 0.64 7.88
CA SER A 251 34.06 1.98 8.17
C SER A 251 33.23 2.53 7.02
N ALA A 252 32.33 3.47 7.32
CA ALA A 252 31.58 4.21 6.30
C ALA A 252 32.50 5.02 5.38
N SER A 253 33.60 5.58 5.91
CA SER A 253 34.61 6.32 5.16
C SER A 253 35.29 5.47 4.08
N GLU A 254 35.59 4.20 4.39
CA GLU A 254 36.17 3.24 3.45
C GLU A 254 35.20 2.95 2.29
N MET A 255 33.95 2.60 2.62
CA MET A 255 32.91 2.34 1.61
C MET A 255 32.65 3.57 0.73
N ARG A 256 32.62 4.77 1.33
CA ARG A 256 32.39 6.03 0.62
C ARG A 256 33.51 6.35 -0.36
N ARG A 257 34.76 6.11 0.03
CA ARG A 257 35.93 6.34 -0.84
C ARG A 257 35.87 5.47 -2.09
N GLU A 258 35.62 4.17 -1.92
CA GLU A 258 35.46 3.27 -3.08
C GLU A 258 34.26 3.65 -3.94
N LEU A 259 33.14 4.10 -3.34
CA LEU A 259 31.98 4.59 -4.08
C LEU A 259 32.30 5.84 -4.91
N VAL A 260 33.07 6.78 -4.38
CA VAL A 260 33.48 8.00 -5.09
C VAL A 260 34.48 7.67 -6.21
N GLU A 261 35.44 6.79 -5.96
CA GLU A 261 36.41 6.32 -6.97
C GLU A 261 35.71 5.59 -8.11
N ALA A 262 34.74 4.71 -7.80
CA ALA A 262 33.86 4.07 -8.79
C ALA A 262 33.12 5.10 -9.65
N PHE A 263 32.54 6.12 -9.02
CA PHE A 263 31.79 7.17 -9.72
C PHE A 263 32.66 8.05 -10.64
N GLN A 264 33.96 8.15 -10.39
CA GLN A 264 34.88 8.91 -11.25
C GLN A 264 35.48 8.09 -12.39
N SER A 265 35.60 6.77 -12.20
CA SER A 265 36.32 5.89 -13.12
C SER A 265 35.44 5.20 -14.16
N ASP A 266 34.17 4.95 -13.86
CA ASP A 266 33.28 4.22 -14.75
C ASP A 266 32.45 5.12 -15.69
N ASP A 267 32.16 4.59 -16.88
CA ASP A 267 31.22 5.21 -17.81
C ASP A 267 29.78 4.77 -17.50
N PHE A 268 29.01 5.68 -16.92
CA PHE A 268 27.62 5.45 -16.52
C PHE A 268 26.60 5.74 -17.63
N SER A 269 27.02 6.13 -18.84
CA SER A 269 26.12 6.44 -19.96
C SER A 269 25.23 5.26 -20.39
N LYS A 270 25.64 4.03 -20.07
CA LYS A 270 24.93 2.78 -20.40
C LYS A 270 23.99 2.29 -19.30
N ILE A 271 24.02 2.89 -18.11
CA ILE A 271 23.13 2.50 -17.02
C ILE A 271 21.90 3.41 -17.08
N GLN A 272 20.86 2.95 -17.77
CA GLN A 272 19.52 3.44 -17.49
C GLN A 272 19.12 2.86 -16.14
N THR A 273 19.02 3.72 -15.14
CA THR A 273 18.45 3.33 -13.85
C THR A 273 17.03 2.83 -14.09
N GLY A 274 16.75 1.65 -13.55
CA GLY A 274 15.63 0.82 -14.01
C GLY A 274 14.26 1.50 -13.88
N LYS A 275 13.78 2.04 -14.99
CA LYS A 275 12.41 1.88 -15.53
C LYS A 275 12.37 1.91 -17.08
N ASP A 276 13.51 1.73 -17.76
CA ASP A 276 13.56 1.51 -19.22
C ASP A 276 13.80 0.03 -19.56
N GLU A 277 13.30 -0.87 -18.73
CA GLU A 277 12.55 -1.96 -19.35
C GLU A 277 11.12 -1.41 -19.42
N GLU A 278 10.66 -1.13 -20.65
CA GLU A 278 9.26 -1.40 -20.97
C GLU A 278 8.90 -2.64 -20.15
N LYS A 279 8.02 -2.48 -19.15
CA LYS A 279 7.43 -3.63 -18.51
C LYS A 279 6.66 -4.34 -19.63
N HIS A 280 7.34 -5.23 -20.35
CA HIS A 280 6.81 -6.57 -20.47
C HIS A 280 6.54 -7.01 -19.04
N CYS A 281 5.36 -6.62 -18.53
CA CYS A 281 4.61 -7.51 -17.68
C CYS A 281 4.74 -8.85 -18.39
N THR A 282 5.50 -9.77 -17.81
CA THR A 282 5.67 -11.08 -18.41
C THR A 282 4.27 -11.59 -18.69
N PHE A 283 3.94 -11.75 -19.97
CA PHE A 283 2.65 -12.27 -20.36
C PHE A 283 2.67 -13.73 -19.98
N PHE A 284 2.04 -14.07 -18.86
CA PHE A 284 1.75 -15.46 -18.59
C PHE A 284 0.47 -15.79 -19.35
N LEU A 285 0.56 -16.68 -20.32
CA LEU A 285 -0.63 -17.38 -20.79
C LEU A 285 -1.07 -18.24 -19.61
N ALA A 286 -2.28 -18.04 -19.08
CA ALA A 286 -2.80 -18.94 -18.05
C ALA A 286 -3.02 -20.32 -18.69
N GLN A 287 -1.98 -21.15 -18.75
CA GLN A 287 -2.10 -22.48 -19.33
C GLN A 287 -3.02 -23.33 -18.43
N LYS A 288 -3.75 -24.29 -19.01
CA LYS A 288 -4.57 -25.25 -18.25
C LYS A 288 -3.80 -25.96 -17.12
N SER A 289 -2.49 -26.11 -17.26
CA SER A 289 -1.59 -26.69 -16.25
C SER A 289 -1.29 -25.78 -15.05
N GLU A 290 -1.56 -24.48 -15.16
CA GLU A 290 -1.25 -23.46 -14.17
C GLU A 290 -2.49 -23.00 -13.38
N GLN A 291 -3.68 -23.33 -13.89
CA GLN A 291 -4.93 -23.31 -13.15
C GLN A 291 -4.92 -24.46 -12.15
N PHE A 292 -5.07 -24.19 -10.86
CA PHE A 292 -5.07 -25.29 -9.89
C PHE A 292 -6.41 -26.04 -9.86
N ALA A 293 -7.49 -25.41 -10.35
CA ALA A 293 -8.79 -26.03 -10.53
C ALA A 293 -9.60 -25.35 -11.65
N GLN A 294 -10.37 -26.16 -12.39
CA GLN A 294 -11.27 -25.72 -13.45
C GLN A 294 -12.59 -26.52 -13.39
N LYS A 295 -13.71 -25.85 -13.64
CA LYS A 295 -15.03 -26.49 -13.75
C LYS A 295 -15.86 -25.88 -14.89
N ASN A 296 -16.55 -26.73 -15.67
CA ASN A 296 -17.56 -26.27 -16.61
C ASN A 296 -18.87 -25.97 -15.88
N LEU A 297 -19.54 -24.90 -16.28
CA LEU A 297 -20.76 -24.41 -15.63
C LEU A 297 -21.97 -24.54 -16.57
N SER A 298 -23.15 -24.74 -16.00
CA SER A 298 -24.41 -24.72 -16.74
C SER A 298 -24.83 -23.31 -17.14
N ASP A 299 -24.56 -22.34 -16.27
CA ASP A 299 -25.09 -20.98 -16.35
C ASP A 299 -24.00 -19.92 -16.18
N LYS A 300 -24.29 -18.72 -16.70
CA LYS A 300 -23.43 -17.55 -16.53
C LYS A 300 -23.34 -17.16 -15.06
N ILE A 301 -22.13 -17.09 -14.52
CA ILE A 301 -21.88 -16.47 -13.21
C ILE A 301 -21.79 -14.96 -13.39
N ILE A 302 -22.59 -14.24 -12.62
CA ILE A 302 -22.71 -12.78 -12.68
C ILE A 302 -21.95 -12.08 -11.56
N ALA A 303 -21.67 -12.78 -10.46
CA ALA A 303 -20.89 -12.25 -9.34
C ALA A 303 -20.24 -13.39 -8.55
N ILE A 304 -19.03 -13.12 -8.08
CA ILE A 304 -18.24 -14.00 -7.22
C ILE A 304 -17.77 -13.18 -6.03
N ILE A 305 -17.72 -13.79 -4.84
CA ILE A 305 -17.05 -13.22 -3.68
C ILE A 305 -16.21 -14.28 -2.99
N GLY A 306 -14.98 -13.90 -2.65
CA GLY A 306 -14.11 -14.71 -1.80
C GLY A 306 -14.47 -14.60 -0.33
N THR A 307 -14.23 -15.66 0.43
CA THR A 307 -14.27 -15.60 1.89
C THR A 307 -12.99 -16.13 2.49
N GLU A 308 -12.55 -15.50 3.58
CA GLU A 308 -11.51 -16.09 4.43
C GLU A 308 -12.06 -17.41 4.98
N LYS A 309 -11.46 -18.55 4.59
CA LYS A 309 -11.75 -19.96 4.96
C LYS A 309 -12.26 -20.80 3.78
N SER A 310 -11.33 -21.31 2.99
CA SER A 310 -11.46 -22.49 2.10
C SER A 310 -12.68 -22.59 1.17
N ARG A 311 -13.47 -21.51 1.02
CA ARG A 311 -14.75 -21.48 0.32
C ARG A 311 -14.98 -20.10 -0.26
N PHE A 312 -15.75 -20.06 -1.31
CA PHE A 312 -16.23 -18.82 -1.90
C PHE A 312 -17.65 -19.02 -2.45
N TYR A 313 -18.31 -17.91 -2.76
CA TYR A 313 -19.68 -17.93 -3.27
C TYR A 313 -19.72 -17.40 -4.69
N SER A 314 -20.59 -18.00 -5.50
CA SER A 314 -20.90 -17.53 -6.84
C SER A 314 -22.41 -17.47 -7.01
N THR A 315 -22.87 -16.63 -7.93
CA THR A 315 -24.29 -16.59 -8.28
C THR A 315 -24.49 -16.60 -9.77
N SER A 316 -25.49 -17.34 -10.20
CA SER A 316 -26.10 -17.28 -11.53
C SER A 316 -27.27 -16.29 -11.51
N SER A 317 -28.07 -16.29 -12.58
CA SER A 317 -29.27 -15.44 -12.68
C SER A 317 -30.23 -15.65 -11.51
N SER A 318 -30.44 -16.88 -11.01
CA SER A 318 -31.45 -17.15 -9.96
C SER A 318 -30.92 -17.97 -8.78
N THR A 319 -29.71 -18.52 -8.88
CA THR A 319 -29.21 -19.48 -7.90
C THR A 319 -27.86 -19.05 -7.36
N LEU A 320 -27.75 -19.09 -6.04
CA LEU A 320 -26.53 -18.86 -5.27
C LEU A 320 -25.91 -20.20 -4.90
N TYR A 321 -24.64 -20.35 -5.25
CA TYR A 321 -23.85 -21.53 -4.97
C TYR A 321 -22.72 -21.19 -3.98
N TRP A 322 -22.31 -22.20 -3.23
CA TRP A 322 -21.01 -22.19 -2.57
C TRP A 322 -20.11 -23.23 -3.23
N HIS A 323 -18.82 -22.91 -3.25
CA HIS A 323 -17.80 -23.79 -3.80
C HIS A 323 -16.66 -23.98 -2.79
N SER A 324 -16.07 -25.17 -2.76
CA SER A 324 -14.75 -25.36 -2.17
C SER A 324 -13.68 -24.68 -3.03
N LEU A 325 -12.50 -24.38 -2.45
CA LEU A 325 -11.37 -23.85 -3.24
C LEU A 325 -11.01 -24.74 -4.43
N THR A 326 -11.09 -26.06 -4.26
CA THR A 326 -10.75 -27.04 -5.30
C THR A 326 -11.83 -27.21 -6.36
N LEU A 327 -12.98 -26.54 -6.23
CA LEU A 327 -14.15 -26.67 -7.11
C LEU A 327 -14.81 -28.07 -7.15
N ASP A 328 -14.29 -29.05 -6.41
CA ASP A 328 -14.81 -30.42 -6.36
C ASP A 328 -16.18 -30.50 -5.66
N GLN A 329 -16.41 -29.61 -4.69
CA GLN A 329 -17.67 -29.51 -3.97
C GLN A 329 -18.38 -28.23 -4.36
N GLU A 330 -19.59 -28.39 -4.88
CA GLU A 330 -20.55 -27.31 -5.09
C GLU A 330 -21.85 -27.72 -4.43
N GLU A 331 -22.42 -26.83 -3.62
CA GLU A 331 -23.80 -26.99 -3.19
C GLU A 331 -24.59 -25.70 -3.41
N GLN A 332 -25.85 -25.90 -3.76
CA GLN A 332 -26.81 -24.83 -3.92
C GLN A 332 -27.20 -24.31 -2.53
N ILE A 333 -26.86 -23.06 -2.23
CA ILE A 333 -27.21 -22.44 -0.96
C ILE A 333 -28.64 -21.92 -1.02
N VAL A 334 -28.96 -21.15 -2.06
CA VAL A 334 -30.29 -20.55 -2.23
C VAL A 334 -30.68 -20.57 -3.69
N LYS A 335 -31.93 -20.92 -3.96
CA LYS A 335 -32.61 -20.63 -5.21
C LYS A 335 -33.61 -19.49 -4.97
N SER A 336 -33.45 -18.40 -5.69
CA SER A 336 -34.33 -17.24 -5.65
C SER A 336 -35.34 -17.31 -6.79
N GLU A 337 -36.56 -16.84 -6.55
CA GLU A 337 -37.56 -16.62 -7.60
C GLU A 337 -37.24 -15.38 -8.44
N HIS A 338 -36.35 -14.52 -7.95
CA HIS A 338 -35.97 -13.27 -8.60
C HIS A 338 -34.52 -13.30 -9.04
N GLU A 339 -34.23 -12.54 -10.09
CA GLU A 339 -32.87 -12.45 -10.61
C GLU A 339 -31.93 -11.86 -9.56
N ILE A 340 -30.90 -12.61 -9.18
CA ILE A 340 -29.79 -12.12 -8.36
C ILE A 340 -28.96 -11.19 -9.24
N ARG A 341 -28.47 -10.07 -8.70
CA ARG A 341 -27.65 -9.09 -9.42
C ARG A 341 -26.24 -8.97 -8.85
N ALA A 342 -26.10 -9.14 -7.54
CA ALA A 342 -24.82 -9.05 -6.86
C ALA A 342 -24.86 -9.77 -5.52
N ILE A 343 -23.69 -10.04 -4.97
CA ILE A 343 -23.49 -10.58 -3.63
C ILE A 343 -22.36 -9.83 -2.93
N ALA A 344 -22.38 -9.77 -1.61
CA ALA A 344 -21.26 -9.28 -0.81
C ALA A 344 -21.11 -10.08 0.49
N PHE A 345 -19.89 -10.19 0.97
CA PHE A 345 -19.58 -10.89 2.21
C PHE A 345 -19.00 -9.91 3.22
N ALA A 346 -19.62 -9.79 4.39
CA ALA A 346 -19.12 -8.94 5.45
C ALA A 346 -19.34 -9.61 6.82
N ARG A 347 -18.27 -9.75 7.60
CA ARG A 347 -18.29 -10.29 8.98
C ARG A 347 -19.03 -11.63 9.13
N LYS A 348 -18.83 -12.55 8.18
CA LYS A 348 -19.50 -13.87 8.09
C LYS A 348 -20.97 -13.86 7.65
N ASN A 349 -21.51 -12.69 7.32
CA ASN A 349 -22.84 -12.58 6.75
C ASN A 349 -22.74 -12.45 5.24
N LEU A 350 -23.56 -13.21 4.55
CA LEU A 350 -23.73 -13.13 3.11
C LEU A 350 -24.89 -12.20 2.81
N PHE A 351 -24.68 -11.24 1.91
CA PHE A 351 -25.70 -10.33 1.43
C PHE A 351 -25.97 -10.65 -0.02
N VAL A 352 -27.25 -10.76 -0.37
CA VAL A 352 -27.71 -11.07 -1.72
C VAL A 352 -28.60 -9.93 -2.19
N LEU A 353 -28.23 -9.36 -3.33
CA LEU A 353 -28.97 -8.35 -4.04
C LEU A 353 -29.75 -9.03 -5.16
N THR A 354 -31.08 -8.93 -5.15
CA THR A 354 -31.91 -9.28 -6.31
C THR A 354 -32.26 -8.02 -7.11
N LYS A 355 -32.98 -8.19 -8.23
CA LYS A 355 -33.49 -7.09 -9.05
C LYS A 355 -34.23 -6.02 -8.24
N HIS A 356 -34.94 -6.43 -7.18
CA HIS A 356 -35.79 -5.52 -6.40
C HIS A 356 -35.57 -5.58 -4.88
N SER A 357 -34.69 -6.43 -4.35
CA SER A 357 -34.62 -6.68 -2.91
C SER A 357 -33.19 -6.90 -2.43
N ILE A 358 -32.96 -6.67 -1.14
CA ILE A 358 -31.71 -7.03 -0.46
C ILE A 358 -32.03 -7.99 0.68
N TYR A 359 -31.30 -9.09 0.74
CA TYR A 359 -31.38 -10.09 1.81
C TYR A 359 -30.03 -10.22 2.52
N GLN A 360 -30.07 -10.40 3.84
CA GLN A 360 -28.93 -10.81 4.65
C GLN A 360 -29.13 -12.25 5.09
N PHE A 361 -28.16 -13.11 4.86
CA PHE A 361 -28.18 -14.49 5.31
C PHE A 361 -27.42 -14.63 6.62
N ILE A 362 -28.13 -15.08 7.65
CA ILE A 362 -27.59 -15.35 8.98
C ILE A 362 -27.80 -16.84 9.27
N GLN A 363 -26.72 -17.59 9.43
CA GLN A 363 -26.77 -19.05 9.63
C GLN A 363 -27.63 -19.76 8.56
N GLY A 364 -27.51 -19.33 7.29
CA GLY A 364 -28.25 -19.91 6.16
C GLY A 364 -29.71 -19.44 6.01
N LYS A 365 -30.25 -18.66 6.96
CA LYS A 365 -31.62 -18.15 6.86
C LYS A 365 -31.65 -16.74 6.25
N PRO A 366 -32.49 -16.49 5.21
CA PRO A 366 -32.65 -15.17 4.64
C PRO A 366 -33.39 -14.24 5.61
N LYS A 367 -32.81 -13.09 5.88
CA LYS A 367 -33.42 -11.95 6.54
C LYS A 367 -33.60 -10.84 5.51
N PHE A 368 -34.86 -10.52 5.21
CA PHE A 368 -35.19 -9.40 4.33
C PHE A 368 -34.69 -8.08 4.93
N LEU A 369 -34.02 -7.26 4.11
CA LEU A 369 -33.49 -5.97 4.53
C LEU A 369 -34.14 -4.79 3.82
N TYR A 370 -34.47 -4.93 2.54
CA TYR A 370 -34.95 -3.81 1.73
C TYR A 370 -35.69 -4.30 0.47
N GLN A 371 -36.69 -3.53 0.03
CA GLN A 371 -37.37 -3.66 -1.27
C GLN A 371 -37.32 -2.32 -1.98
N ALA A 372 -36.83 -2.30 -3.21
CA ALA A 372 -36.88 -1.16 -4.10
C ALA A 372 -38.27 -1.02 -4.73
N PRO A 373 -38.70 0.20 -5.06
CA PRO A 373 -39.90 0.41 -5.87
C PRO A 373 -39.80 -0.32 -7.23
N PRO A 374 -40.91 -0.83 -7.80
CA PRO A 374 -40.91 -1.70 -8.99
C PRO A 374 -40.14 -1.12 -10.20
N ASP A 375 -40.12 0.20 -10.35
CA ASP A 375 -39.54 0.89 -11.51
C ASP A 375 -38.27 1.69 -11.18
N LYS A 376 -37.67 1.49 -10.00
CA LYS A 376 -36.47 2.24 -9.61
C LYS A 376 -35.27 1.31 -9.43
N ALA A 377 -34.27 1.50 -10.30
CA ALA A 377 -32.93 0.98 -10.05
C ALA A 377 -32.35 1.59 -8.77
N PHE A 378 -31.52 0.82 -8.08
CA PHE A 378 -30.83 1.25 -6.89
C PHE A 378 -29.43 0.66 -6.85
N ASP A 379 -28.53 1.38 -6.20
CA ASP A 379 -27.21 0.87 -5.84
C ASP A 379 -27.15 0.61 -4.34
N TRP A 380 -26.14 -0.16 -3.95
CA TRP A 380 -25.95 -0.58 -2.57
C TRP A 380 -24.47 -0.58 -2.20
N ALA A 381 -24.20 -0.42 -0.92
CA ALA A 381 -22.88 -0.65 -0.36
C ALA A 381 -23.01 -1.11 1.10
N VAL A 382 -22.33 -2.18 1.46
CA VAL A 382 -22.29 -2.71 2.83
C VAL A 382 -20.97 -2.32 3.48
N SER A 383 -21.00 -1.95 4.76
CA SER A 383 -19.77 -1.66 5.50
C SER A 383 -18.88 -2.91 5.56
N PRO A 384 -17.54 -2.76 5.61
CA PRO A 384 -16.64 -3.90 5.79
C PRO A 384 -16.93 -4.73 7.06
N GLN A 385 -17.55 -4.10 8.07
CA GLN A 385 -17.94 -4.75 9.32
C GLN A 385 -19.36 -5.36 9.26
N GLY A 386 -20.10 -5.18 8.17
CA GLY A 386 -21.47 -5.68 8.02
C GLY A 386 -22.47 -5.12 9.04
N ASP A 387 -22.16 -3.95 9.64
CA ASP A 387 -22.96 -3.33 10.69
C ASP A 387 -23.92 -2.24 10.18
N TRP A 388 -23.71 -1.77 8.96
CA TRP A 388 -24.63 -0.86 8.26
C TRP A 388 -24.60 -1.10 6.75
N LEU A 389 -25.71 -0.72 6.11
CA LEU A 389 -25.96 -0.84 4.68
C LEU A 389 -26.41 0.54 4.15
N ALA A 390 -25.83 0.97 3.04
CA ALA A 390 -26.27 2.14 2.29
C ALA A 390 -26.98 1.71 1.01
N ILE A 391 -28.06 2.42 0.68
CA ILE A 391 -28.87 2.19 -0.51
C ILE A 391 -29.11 3.54 -1.17
N SER A 392 -28.83 3.65 -2.46
CA SER A 392 -29.18 4.85 -3.23
C SER A 392 -30.24 4.55 -4.27
N THR A 393 -31.33 5.31 -4.26
CA THR A 393 -32.42 5.22 -5.23
C THR A 393 -32.61 6.60 -5.87
N GLY A 394 -32.01 6.81 -7.03
CA GLY A 394 -31.99 8.11 -7.70
C GLY A 394 -31.26 9.18 -6.87
N LYS A 395 -32.02 10.15 -6.33
CA LYS A 395 -31.50 11.28 -5.52
C LYS A 395 -31.52 11.00 -4.01
N GLN A 396 -32.05 9.86 -3.58
CA GLN A 396 -32.18 9.53 -2.17
C GLN A 396 -31.12 8.53 -1.77
N LEU A 397 -30.51 8.77 -0.61
CA LEU A 397 -29.59 7.85 0.04
C LEU A 397 -30.18 7.46 1.39
N GLU A 398 -30.27 6.16 1.63
CA GLU A 398 -30.70 5.61 2.91
C GLU A 398 -29.56 4.80 3.52
N ILE A 399 -29.18 5.12 4.76
CA ILE A 399 -28.21 4.34 5.55
C ILE A 399 -28.97 3.63 6.67
N ARG A 400 -29.00 2.29 6.61
CA ARG A 400 -29.61 1.41 7.61
C ARG A 400 -28.55 0.84 8.53
N ASN A 401 -28.73 1.01 9.84
CA ASN A 401 -27.96 0.28 10.84
C ASN A 401 -28.53 -1.13 10.97
N LEU A 402 -27.71 -2.15 10.71
CA LEU A 402 -28.15 -3.55 10.70
C LEU A 402 -28.24 -4.18 12.10
N ILE A 403 -27.63 -3.53 13.10
CA ILE A 403 -27.67 -3.99 14.50
C ILE A 403 -28.98 -3.56 15.19
N HIS A 404 -29.36 -2.29 15.05
CA HIS A 404 -30.53 -1.71 15.74
C HIS A 404 -31.73 -1.50 14.82
N GLY A 405 -31.59 -1.70 13.51
CA GLY A 405 -32.66 -1.54 12.52
C GLY A 405 -32.99 -0.09 12.14
N ARG A 406 -32.33 0.92 12.75
CA ARG A 406 -32.60 2.34 12.46
C ARG A 406 -32.11 2.72 11.06
N ALA A 407 -33.00 3.30 10.27
CA ALA A 407 -32.69 3.90 8.97
C ALA A 407 -32.60 5.43 9.07
N MET A 408 -31.66 6.02 8.35
CA MET A 408 -31.54 7.47 8.17
C MET A 408 -31.48 7.79 6.69
N ARG A 409 -32.11 8.89 6.28
CA ARG A 409 -32.20 9.28 4.88
C ARG A 409 -31.56 10.63 4.65
N LEU A 410 -30.94 10.77 3.49
CA LEU A 410 -30.40 12.01 2.97
C LEU A 410 -30.89 12.18 1.53
N GLU A 411 -31.38 13.36 1.20
CA GLU A 411 -31.83 13.69 -0.15
C GLU A 411 -30.87 14.68 -0.80
N PHE A 412 -30.47 14.40 -2.03
CA PHE A 412 -29.57 15.24 -2.80
C PHE A 412 -30.39 16.14 -3.72
N SER A 413 -30.30 17.45 -3.50
CA SER A 413 -31.11 18.45 -4.22
C SER A 413 -30.82 18.52 -5.72
N SER A 414 -29.59 18.22 -6.14
CA SER A 414 -29.10 18.54 -7.48
C SER A 414 -29.16 17.38 -8.47
N ARG A 415 -28.67 16.17 -8.12
CA ARG A 415 -28.46 15.07 -9.08
C ARG A 415 -28.59 13.69 -8.45
N ALA A 416 -28.88 12.69 -9.30
CA ALA A 416 -28.82 11.29 -8.92
C ALA A 416 -27.38 10.86 -8.65
N LEU A 417 -27.22 9.91 -7.73
CA LEU A 417 -25.92 9.32 -7.45
C LEU A 417 -25.53 8.38 -8.59
N SER A 418 -24.28 8.45 -9.04
CA SER A 418 -23.69 7.55 -10.03
C SER A 418 -23.04 6.33 -9.37
N CYS A 419 -22.54 6.48 -8.15
CA CYS A 419 -21.88 5.41 -7.41
C CYS A 419 -21.92 5.71 -5.90
N ILE A 420 -22.06 4.65 -5.08
CA ILE A 420 -21.86 4.71 -3.64
C ILE A 420 -20.82 3.68 -3.19
N ILE A 421 -19.93 4.07 -2.27
CA ILE A 421 -18.81 3.24 -1.83
C ILE A 421 -18.74 3.27 -0.31
N ALA A 422 -18.90 2.11 0.33
CA ALA A 422 -18.67 1.96 1.76
C ALA A 422 -17.16 1.96 2.02
N PHE A 423 -16.64 3.14 2.40
CA PHE A 423 -15.21 3.40 2.45
C PHE A 423 -14.53 2.73 3.64
N ASP A 424 -15.11 2.86 4.83
CA ASP A 424 -14.61 2.24 6.05
C ASP A 424 -15.79 1.88 6.99
N ARG A 425 -15.50 1.53 8.23
CA ARG A 425 -16.53 1.22 9.24
C ARG A 425 -17.47 2.37 9.59
N HIS A 426 -17.12 3.61 9.27
CA HIS A 426 -17.81 4.84 9.68
C HIS A 426 -18.25 5.73 8.52
N HIS A 427 -17.71 5.56 7.32
CA HIS A 427 -17.86 6.52 6.23
C HIS A 427 -18.32 5.87 4.93
N LEU A 428 -19.11 6.62 4.18
CA LEU A 428 -19.61 6.34 2.84
C LEU A 428 -19.16 7.48 1.91
N LEU A 429 -18.75 7.14 0.69
CA LEU A 429 -18.63 8.10 -0.41
C LEU A 429 -19.88 8.00 -1.28
N ALA A 430 -20.56 9.11 -1.46
CA ALA A 430 -21.64 9.25 -2.43
C ALA A 430 -21.17 10.13 -3.59
N ILE A 431 -21.16 9.59 -4.80
CA ILE A 431 -20.62 10.24 -5.99
C ILE A 431 -21.76 10.56 -6.95
N ALA A 432 -21.75 11.78 -7.51
CA ALA A 432 -22.68 12.20 -8.55
C ALA A 432 -21.93 12.87 -9.70
N ASN A 433 -22.08 12.33 -10.91
CA ASN A 433 -21.44 12.86 -12.10
C ASN A 433 -22.11 14.16 -12.56
N LYS A 434 -21.31 14.99 -13.25
CA LYS A 434 -21.75 16.21 -13.91
C LYS A 434 -21.42 16.18 -15.41
N PRO A 435 -22.35 15.72 -16.27
CA PRO A 435 -22.13 15.63 -17.73
C PRO A 435 -21.73 16.93 -18.40
N GLU A 436 -22.28 18.05 -17.96
CA GLU A 436 -22.06 19.35 -18.60
C GLU A 436 -20.65 19.88 -18.35
N THR A 437 -20.04 19.52 -17.21
CA THR A 437 -18.69 19.97 -16.84
C THR A 437 -17.65 18.85 -16.87
N ARG A 438 -18.06 17.61 -17.20
CA ARG A 438 -17.23 16.39 -17.10
C ARG A 438 -16.54 16.19 -15.74
N GLU A 439 -17.19 16.63 -14.66
CA GLU A 439 -16.70 16.47 -13.29
C GLU A 439 -17.56 15.49 -12.49
N SER A 440 -17.12 15.11 -11.29
CA SER A 440 -17.93 14.40 -10.31
C SER A 440 -17.90 15.11 -8.97
N ARG A 441 -19.04 15.15 -8.28
CA ARG A 441 -19.10 15.61 -6.89
C ARG A 441 -19.08 14.40 -5.97
N VAL A 442 -18.09 14.35 -5.09
CA VAL A 442 -18.00 13.33 -4.04
C VAL A 442 -18.42 13.93 -2.72
N VAL A 443 -19.33 13.27 -2.03
CA VAL A 443 -19.79 13.66 -0.70
C VAL A 443 -19.38 12.57 0.29
N VAL A 444 -18.53 12.93 1.25
CA VAL A 444 -18.11 12.05 2.35
C VAL A 444 -19.16 12.15 3.45
N ILE A 445 -19.79 11.03 3.77
CA ILE A 445 -20.94 10.95 4.67
C ILE A 445 -20.61 9.96 5.77
N SER A 446 -20.84 10.34 7.02
CA SER A 446 -20.76 9.39 8.12
C SER A 446 -21.92 8.39 8.08
N ARG A 447 -21.77 7.21 8.70
CA ARG A 447 -22.85 6.24 8.90
C ARG A 447 -24.07 6.78 9.67
N ARG A 448 -23.98 8.01 10.19
CA ARG A 448 -25.06 8.78 10.83
C ARG A 448 -25.74 9.78 9.88
N CYS A 449 -25.51 9.67 8.58
CA CYS A 449 -25.97 10.60 7.54
C CYS A 449 -25.47 12.04 7.68
N ASN A 450 -24.46 12.31 8.51
CA ASN A 450 -23.82 13.63 8.55
C ASN A 450 -22.87 13.79 7.38
N ILE A 451 -23.06 14.85 6.59
CA ILE A 451 -22.12 15.26 5.55
C ILE A 451 -20.87 15.83 6.23
N MET A 452 -19.73 15.20 5.98
CA MET A 452 -18.45 15.59 6.58
C MET A 452 -17.64 16.47 5.63
N GLN A 453 -17.60 16.10 4.36
CA GLN A 453 -16.82 16.82 3.36
C GLN A 453 -17.46 16.69 1.98
N ARG A 454 -17.21 17.69 1.13
CA ARG A 454 -17.57 17.67 -0.28
C ARG A 454 -16.30 17.92 -1.08
N LEU A 455 -16.06 17.08 -2.08
CA LEU A 455 -14.90 17.11 -2.95
C LEU A 455 -15.41 17.19 -4.39
N SER A 456 -14.62 17.80 -5.27
CA SER A 456 -14.85 17.75 -6.72
C SER A 456 -13.76 16.87 -7.32
N LEU A 457 -14.14 15.95 -8.20
CA LEU A 457 -13.21 15.20 -9.03
C LEU A 457 -13.30 15.76 -10.45
N PRO A 458 -12.17 16.02 -11.12
CA PRO A 458 -12.14 16.50 -12.51
C PRO A 458 -12.42 15.38 -13.52
N ILE A 459 -13.23 14.39 -13.16
CA ILE A 459 -13.56 13.21 -13.97
C ILE A 459 -15.00 12.79 -13.73
N GLN A 460 -15.60 12.08 -14.69
CA GLN A 460 -16.83 11.33 -14.49
C GLN A 460 -16.52 9.93 -13.95
N VAL A 461 -17.17 9.51 -12.88
CA VAL A 461 -16.92 8.20 -12.27
C VAL A 461 -17.96 7.19 -12.73
N ALA A 462 -17.51 6.08 -13.33
CA ALA A 462 -18.37 4.96 -13.70
C ALA A 462 -18.63 4.03 -12.52
N SER A 463 -17.57 3.67 -11.81
CA SER A 463 -17.62 2.78 -10.65
C SER A 463 -16.41 3.01 -9.75
N GLY A 464 -16.45 2.46 -8.55
CA GLY A 464 -15.31 2.49 -7.65
C GLY A 464 -15.39 1.44 -6.56
N ILE A 465 -14.22 1.10 -6.03
CA ILE A 465 -14.05 0.10 -4.98
C ILE A 465 -13.18 0.66 -3.86
N ALA A 466 -13.59 0.39 -2.62
CA ALA A 466 -12.75 0.65 -1.46
C ALA A 466 -11.55 -0.30 -1.48
N THR A 467 -10.39 0.20 -1.07
CA THR A 467 -9.15 -0.59 -1.05
C THR A 467 -8.88 -1.19 0.34
N PHE A 468 -7.99 -2.16 0.42
CA PHE A 468 -7.64 -2.83 1.67
C PHE A 468 -6.86 -1.94 2.66
N THR A 469 -6.25 -0.83 2.20
CA THR A 469 -5.49 0.09 3.06
C THR A 469 -6.39 0.99 3.91
N GLY A 470 -7.68 1.10 3.58
CA GLY A 470 -8.69 1.83 4.36
C GLY A 470 -8.61 3.37 4.26
N ASP A 471 -7.73 3.90 3.42
CA ASP A 471 -7.55 5.33 3.17
C ASP A 471 -7.62 5.73 1.68
N ARG A 472 -7.78 4.75 0.79
CA ARG A 472 -7.76 4.90 -0.67
C ARG A 472 -8.96 4.25 -1.34
N VAL A 473 -9.37 4.81 -2.47
CA VAL A 473 -10.42 4.28 -3.36
C VAL A 473 -9.89 4.20 -4.78
N LEU A 474 -10.15 3.08 -5.45
CA LEU A 474 -9.91 2.93 -6.88
C LEU A 474 -11.18 3.31 -7.64
N LEU A 475 -11.06 4.21 -8.63
CA LEU A 475 -12.16 4.73 -9.44
C LEU A 475 -11.94 4.42 -10.92
N LEU A 476 -12.99 4.03 -11.63
CA LEU A 476 -13.01 3.91 -13.08
C LEU A 476 -13.62 5.16 -13.71
N GLU A 477 -12.94 5.73 -14.70
CA GLU A 477 -13.46 6.87 -15.45
C GLU A 477 -14.57 6.43 -16.43
N ALA A 478 -15.67 7.19 -16.48
CA ALA A 478 -16.81 6.90 -17.34
C ALA A 478 -16.57 7.28 -18.79
N ASP A 479 -15.88 8.40 -19.04
CA ASP A 479 -15.64 8.93 -20.38
C ASP A 479 -14.52 8.17 -21.11
N ASN A 480 -13.57 7.59 -20.36
CA ASN A 480 -12.45 6.83 -20.92
C ASN A 480 -12.05 5.68 -19.98
N ARG A 481 -12.46 4.46 -20.34
CA ARG A 481 -12.17 3.25 -19.56
C ARG A 481 -10.73 2.76 -19.64
N HIS A 482 -9.86 3.43 -20.40
CA HIS A 482 -8.41 3.25 -20.32
C HIS A 482 -7.81 3.95 -19.10
N ASN A 483 -8.59 4.75 -18.35
CA ASN A 483 -8.08 5.44 -17.17
C ASN A 483 -8.76 4.93 -15.91
N ILE A 484 -7.94 4.57 -14.95
CA ILE A 484 -8.36 4.41 -13.55
C ILE A 484 -7.69 5.50 -12.71
N TYR A 485 -8.28 5.79 -11.56
CA TYR A 485 -7.78 6.80 -10.65
C TYR A 485 -7.70 6.26 -9.23
N LEU A 486 -6.56 6.51 -8.58
CA LEU A 486 -6.39 6.29 -7.15
C LEU A 486 -6.74 7.59 -6.42
N LEU A 487 -7.81 7.54 -5.64
CA LEU A 487 -8.22 8.62 -4.75
C LEU A 487 -7.76 8.31 -3.32
N ASP A 488 -6.69 8.96 -2.88
CA ASP A 488 -6.31 9.02 -1.47
C ASP A 488 -7.20 10.04 -0.77
N ILE A 489 -7.78 9.68 0.37
CA ILE A 489 -8.58 10.62 1.17
C ILE A 489 -7.68 11.43 2.12
N LYS A 490 -6.53 10.89 2.53
CA LYS A 490 -5.62 11.51 3.52
C LYS A 490 -4.14 11.25 3.22
N PRO A 491 -3.39 12.21 2.63
CA PRO A 491 -3.86 13.50 2.10
C PRO A 491 -4.78 13.31 0.89
N TYR A 492 -5.63 14.30 0.60
CA TYR A 492 -6.45 14.27 -0.62
C TYR A 492 -5.54 14.31 -1.84
N ARG A 493 -5.46 13.20 -2.57
CA ARG A 493 -4.66 13.07 -3.79
C ARG A 493 -5.43 12.23 -4.79
N LEU A 494 -5.45 12.70 -6.03
CA LEU A 494 -6.03 11.98 -7.15
C LEU A 494 -4.90 11.66 -8.13
N SER A 495 -4.57 10.38 -8.27
CA SER A 495 -3.51 9.92 -9.17
C SER A 495 -4.15 9.18 -10.33
N ARG A 496 -3.92 9.65 -11.56
CA ARG A 496 -4.37 8.98 -12.79
C ARG A 496 -3.40 7.85 -13.12
N LEU A 497 -3.94 6.69 -13.48
CA LEU A 497 -3.19 5.56 -14.02
C LEU A 497 -3.77 5.24 -15.41
N PRO A 498 -3.07 5.63 -16.49
CA PRO A 498 -3.45 5.20 -17.83
C PRO A 498 -3.13 3.71 -17.99
N LEU A 499 -4.01 3.00 -18.68
CA LEU A 499 -3.92 1.58 -18.94
C LEU A 499 -3.95 1.33 -20.46
N PRO A 500 -3.25 0.28 -20.93
CA PRO A 500 -3.18 -0.04 -22.36
C PRO A 500 -4.48 -0.64 -22.91
N TYR A 501 -5.43 -1.04 -22.05
CA TYR A 501 -6.69 -1.67 -22.43
C TYR A 501 -7.87 -1.04 -21.70
N GLU A 502 -9.06 -1.12 -22.31
CA GLU A 502 -10.30 -0.74 -21.64
C GLU A 502 -10.62 -1.68 -20.49
N VAL A 503 -10.79 -1.11 -19.31
CA VAL A 503 -11.13 -1.86 -18.11
C VAL A 503 -12.61 -2.24 -18.12
N SER A 504 -12.89 -3.54 -18.04
CA SER A 504 -14.23 -4.10 -17.91
C SER A 504 -14.63 -4.33 -16.46
N MET A 505 -13.73 -4.86 -15.63
CA MET A 505 -13.97 -5.13 -14.21
C MET A 505 -12.74 -4.80 -13.36
N MET A 506 -12.97 -4.52 -12.08
CA MET A 506 -11.93 -4.19 -11.11
C MET A 506 -12.20 -4.93 -9.80
N THR A 507 -11.15 -5.41 -9.17
CA THR A 507 -11.20 -5.85 -7.78
C THR A 507 -9.96 -5.43 -7.02
N ALA A 508 -10.12 -5.17 -5.72
CA ALA A 508 -9.04 -4.80 -4.83
C ALA A 508 -8.55 -6.05 -4.12
N THR A 509 -7.27 -6.10 -3.79
CA THR A 509 -6.64 -7.21 -3.05
C THR A 509 -5.76 -6.63 -1.93
N PRO A 510 -5.31 -7.44 -0.96
CA PRO A 510 -4.39 -6.95 0.08
C PRO A 510 -3.06 -6.41 -0.47
N TRP A 511 -2.59 -6.91 -1.62
CA TRP A 511 -1.34 -6.51 -2.28
C TRP A 511 -1.52 -5.44 -3.36
N GLY A 512 -2.74 -5.16 -3.80
CA GLY A 512 -2.97 -4.24 -4.92
C GLY A 512 -4.34 -4.35 -5.58
N TYR A 513 -4.33 -4.49 -6.91
CA TYR A 513 -5.52 -4.48 -7.75
C TYR A 513 -5.43 -5.53 -8.85
N ALA A 514 -6.57 -6.12 -9.18
CA ALA A 514 -6.73 -6.99 -10.33
C ALA A 514 -7.80 -6.39 -11.26
N LEU A 515 -7.42 -6.14 -12.50
CA LEU A 515 -8.24 -5.45 -13.51
C LEU A 515 -8.38 -6.33 -14.74
N THR A 516 -9.56 -6.41 -15.32
CA THR A 516 -9.78 -7.15 -16.56
C THR A 516 -10.04 -6.20 -17.72
N GLY A 517 -9.61 -6.58 -18.91
CA GLY A 517 -9.89 -5.86 -20.16
C GLY A 517 -9.91 -6.79 -21.36
N SER A 518 -10.45 -6.33 -22.49
CA SER A 518 -10.43 -7.12 -23.72
C SER A 518 -9.00 -7.20 -24.28
N TYR A 519 -8.51 -8.41 -24.55
CA TYR A 519 -7.24 -8.64 -25.23
C TYR A 519 -7.45 -8.86 -26.73
N ASN A 520 -8.42 -9.72 -27.08
CA ASN A 520 -8.92 -9.92 -28.43
C ASN A 520 -10.39 -10.39 -28.37
N GLU A 521 -10.98 -10.77 -29.50
CA GLU A 521 -12.39 -11.22 -29.58
C GLU A 521 -12.72 -12.45 -28.72
N TYR A 522 -11.71 -13.24 -28.31
CA TYR A 522 -11.89 -14.50 -27.60
C TYR A 522 -11.17 -14.59 -26.26
N GLN A 523 -10.38 -13.57 -25.88
CA GLN A 523 -9.52 -13.61 -24.69
C GLN A 523 -9.58 -12.31 -23.91
N THR A 524 -9.47 -12.45 -22.59
CA THR A 524 -9.42 -11.35 -21.63
C THR A 524 -8.02 -11.24 -21.07
N ILE A 525 -7.50 -10.02 -20.97
CA ILE A 525 -6.30 -9.74 -20.18
C ILE A 525 -6.69 -9.43 -18.73
N LEU A 526 -6.04 -10.10 -17.79
CA LEU A 526 -6.08 -9.80 -16.36
C LEU A 526 -4.77 -9.11 -15.98
N MET A 527 -4.84 -7.80 -15.76
CA MET A 527 -3.72 -7.00 -15.28
C MET A 527 -3.69 -6.98 -13.76
N LEU A 528 -2.53 -7.26 -13.20
CA LEU A 528 -2.27 -7.18 -11.77
C LEU A 528 -1.42 -5.94 -11.50
N LEU A 529 -1.87 -5.09 -10.60
CA LEU A 529 -1.19 -3.88 -10.17
C LEU A 529 -0.89 -3.95 -8.68
N ASP A 530 0.23 -3.38 -8.23
CA ASP A 530 0.48 -3.16 -6.81
C ASP A 530 -0.46 -2.07 -6.24
N LEU A 531 -0.42 -1.85 -4.93
CA LEU A 531 -1.21 -0.79 -4.28
C LEU A 531 -0.95 0.62 -4.85
N ARG A 532 0.17 0.84 -5.55
CA ARG A 532 0.55 2.13 -6.15
C ARG A 532 0.09 2.25 -7.60
N GLY A 533 -0.47 1.19 -8.19
CA GLY A 533 -0.88 1.14 -9.59
C GLY A 533 0.21 0.70 -10.55
N ASN A 534 1.36 0.23 -10.08
CA ASN A 534 2.40 -0.31 -10.95
C ASN A 534 2.06 -1.74 -11.36
N GLY A 535 2.20 -2.08 -12.64
CA GLY A 535 2.04 -3.46 -13.11
C GLY A 535 2.99 -4.43 -12.41
N ILE A 536 2.45 -5.49 -11.81
CA ILE A 536 3.20 -6.59 -11.18
C ILE A 536 3.15 -7.87 -12.04
N GLY A 537 2.17 -7.99 -12.93
CA GLY A 537 2.06 -9.11 -13.86
C GLY A 537 0.76 -9.06 -14.66
N ASN A 538 0.71 -9.78 -15.78
CA ASN A 538 -0.49 -9.89 -16.61
C ASN A 538 -0.75 -11.36 -16.94
N LEU A 539 -2.02 -11.76 -16.92
CA LEU A 539 -2.49 -13.07 -17.36
C LEU A 539 -3.40 -12.93 -18.58
N ILE A 540 -3.28 -13.81 -19.55
CA ILE A 540 -4.26 -13.95 -20.63
C ILE A 540 -5.15 -15.14 -20.28
N ILE A 541 -6.47 -14.89 -20.28
CA ILE A 541 -7.51 -15.85 -19.91
C ILE A 541 -8.40 -16.08 -21.13
N ASP A 542 -8.70 -17.35 -21.41
CA ASP A 542 -9.62 -17.71 -22.48
C ASP A 542 -11.07 -17.35 -22.12
N GLY A 543 -11.76 -16.72 -23.06
CA GLY A 543 -13.12 -16.21 -22.93
C GLY A 543 -13.21 -14.79 -22.37
N GLU A 544 -14.44 -14.27 -22.36
CA GLU A 544 -14.78 -13.00 -21.71
C GLU A 544 -14.97 -13.24 -20.20
N VAL A 545 -14.24 -12.51 -19.35
CA VAL A 545 -14.42 -12.59 -17.90
C VAL A 545 -15.75 -11.95 -17.50
N THR A 546 -16.62 -12.71 -16.84
CA THR A 546 -17.94 -12.28 -16.40
C THR A 546 -17.99 -11.93 -14.91
N ALA A 547 -17.06 -12.47 -14.11
CA ALA A 547 -16.90 -12.15 -12.70
C ALA A 547 -15.47 -12.48 -12.23
N ILE A 548 -14.96 -11.68 -11.29
CA ILE A 548 -13.66 -11.86 -10.65
C ILE A 548 -13.73 -11.52 -9.17
N ALA A 549 -13.08 -12.33 -8.32
CA ALA A 549 -12.94 -12.01 -6.90
C ALA A 549 -11.67 -12.60 -6.28
N PRO A 550 -11.01 -11.87 -5.37
CA PRO A 550 -9.97 -12.43 -4.52
C PRO A 550 -10.59 -13.35 -3.48
N ILE A 551 -10.11 -14.60 -3.43
CA ILE A 551 -10.49 -15.58 -2.42
C ILE A 551 -9.53 -15.54 -1.23
N ASP A 552 -8.24 -15.41 -1.54
CA ASP A 552 -7.15 -15.28 -0.59
C ASP A 552 -6.06 -14.40 -1.21
N ILE A 553 -4.99 -14.13 -0.47
CA ILE A 553 -3.90 -13.24 -0.86
C ILE A 553 -3.25 -13.63 -2.18
N ASN A 554 -3.21 -14.91 -2.56
CA ASN A 554 -2.65 -15.34 -3.86
C ASN A 554 -3.70 -15.99 -4.76
N LEU A 555 -4.97 -16.00 -4.36
CA LEU A 555 -5.98 -16.85 -5.00
C LEU A 555 -7.10 -16.02 -5.58
N LEU A 556 -7.32 -16.15 -6.89
CA LEU A 556 -8.40 -15.47 -7.60
C LEU A 556 -9.40 -16.49 -8.14
N ALA A 557 -10.70 -16.26 -7.90
CA ALA A 557 -11.76 -16.95 -8.63
C ALA A 557 -12.17 -16.09 -9.82
N ILE A 558 -12.29 -16.73 -10.99
CA ILE A 558 -12.65 -16.08 -12.25
C ILE A 558 -13.69 -16.94 -12.96
N ALA A 559 -14.77 -16.32 -13.42
CA ALA A 559 -15.72 -16.94 -14.33
C ALA A 559 -15.59 -16.34 -15.73
N THR A 560 -15.66 -17.19 -16.74
CA THR A 560 -15.59 -16.77 -18.15
C THR A 560 -16.73 -17.36 -18.97
N VAL A 561 -17.02 -16.69 -20.09
CA VAL A 561 -17.84 -17.22 -21.18
C VAL A 561 -16.98 -17.43 -22.42
N GLU A 562 -17.05 -18.63 -22.98
CA GLU A 562 -16.37 -19.05 -24.21
C GLU A 562 -17.39 -19.58 -25.22
N VAL A 563 -16.96 -19.82 -26.47
CA VAL A 563 -17.79 -20.45 -27.52
C VAL A 563 -18.34 -21.82 -27.05
N ALA A 564 -17.58 -22.55 -26.23
CA ALA A 564 -17.97 -23.86 -25.71
C ALA A 564 -18.89 -23.80 -24.47
N GLY A 565 -19.21 -22.60 -23.95
CA GLY A 565 -20.05 -22.40 -22.78
C GLY A 565 -19.35 -21.63 -21.64
N TYR A 566 -19.82 -21.83 -20.42
CA TYR A 566 -19.34 -21.12 -19.23
C TYR A 566 -18.32 -21.94 -18.46
N LYS A 567 -17.31 -21.26 -17.92
CA LYS A 567 -16.27 -21.89 -17.11
C LYS A 567 -15.96 -21.10 -15.86
N MET A 568 -15.50 -21.83 -14.85
CA MET A 568 -14.96 -21.28 -13.63
C MET A 568 -13.54 -21.76 -13.42
N TYR A 569 -12.67 -20.81 -13.09
CA TYR A 569 -11.27 -21.00 -12.79
C TYR A 569 -10.99 -20.56 -11.37
N ALA A 570 -10.11 -21.29 -10.72
CA ALA A 570 -9.42 -20.80 -9.55
C ALA A 570 -7.91 -20.74 -9.89
N ILE A 571 -7.36 -19.53 -9.81
CA ILE A 571 -6.00 -19.20 -10.23
C ILE A 571 -5.16 -18.90 -8.99
N ASP A 572 -4.06 -19.64 -8.83
CA ASP A 572 -3.08 -19.44 -7.76
C ASP A 572 -1.88 -18.66 -8.31
N LEU A 573 -1.82 -17.38 -7.95
CA LEU A 573 -0.79 -16.45 -8.38
C LEU A 573 0.61 -16.88 -7.91
N LYS A 574 0.74 -17.66 -6.83
CA LYS A 574 2.05 -18.19 -6.39
C LYS A 574 2.63 -19.21 -7.36
N LYS A 575 1.78 -20.02 -8.00
CA LYS A 575 2.23 -21.03 -8.97
C LYS A 575 2.66 -20.42 -10.31
N LEU A 576 2.34 -19.15 -10.51
CA LEU A 576 2.67 -18.38 -11.71
C LEU A 576 3.97 -17.58 -11.55
N ASP A 577 4.74 -17.80 -10.47
CA ASP A 577 5.94 -17.03 -10.12
C ASP A 577 5.73 -15.50 -10.15
N ILE A 578 4.50 -15.05 -9.88
CA ILE A 578 4.20 -13.63 -9.77
C ILE A 578 4.68 -13.17 -8.40
N ASP A 579 5.77 -12.39 -8.40
CA ASP A 579 6.29 -11.69 -7.23
C ASP A 579 5.25 -10.67 -6.74
N LEU A 580 4.33 -11.12 -5.87
CA LEU A 580 3.45 -10.25 -5.12
C LEU A 580 4.33 -9.53 -4.08
N VAL A 581 4.86 -8.37 -4.49
CA VAL A 581 5.73 -7.54 -3.64
C VAL A 581 4.92 -7.04 -2.44
N PHE A 582 5.20 -7.60 -1.26
CA PHE A 582 4.66 -7.15 0.03
C PHE A 582 5.54 -6.08 0.67
#